data_AF-A0A2H3INW2-F1
#
_entry.id   AF-A0A2H3INW2-F1
#
_cell.length_a   1.000
_cell.length_b   1.000
_cell.length_c   1.000
_cell.angle_alpha   90.00
_cell.angle_beta   90.00
_cell.angle_gamma   90.00
#
_symmetry.space_group_name_H-M   'P 1'
#
loop_
_entity.id
_entity.type
_entity.pdbx_description
1 polymer ?
#
loop_
_entity_poly.entity_id
_entity_poly.type
_entity_poly.pdbx_seq_one_letter_code
_entity_poly.pdbx_strand_id
1 'polypeptide(L)'
;MQNTLGEVELSAFKGEHVFGEEHSRALEELRLKQLKLAQTWTRNEADEVDENESKETNGPSDAKTQKPNNVPHDNGGTTTTDGAATYKALEAETEKDLQQARKRRLANDQYFDRVNNGVLDVVASLEEVAQAMRAVRKESEDIWNDTASESLNVTADSTT
;
A
#
# COMPACT_ATOMS: atom_id res chain seq x y z
N MET A 1 40.17 1.17 -24.72
CA MET A 1 40.17 1.27 -23.24
C MET A 1 40.85 2.53 -22.70
N GLN A 2 41.94 3.04 -23.27
CA GLN A 2 42.51 4.32 -22.82
C GLN A 2 41.68 5.54 -23.28
N ASN A 3 41.12 5.49 -24.49
CA ASN A 3 40.27 6.58 -25.01
C ASN A 3 38.96 6.75 -24.20
N THR A 4 38.32 5.63 -23.87
CA THR A 4 37.10 5.58 -23.05
C THR A 4 37.31 6.07 -21.62
N LEU A 5 38.54 5.98 -21.10
CA LEU A 5 38.86 6.49 -19.76
C LEU A 5 39.09 8.02 -19.79
N GLY A 6 39.71 8.53 -20.86
CA GLY A 6 39.89 9.97 -21.07
C GLY A 6 38.58 10.72 -21.27
N GLU A 7 37.62 10.14 -22.00
CA GLU A 7 36.27 10.69 -22.14
C GLU A 7 35.51 10.72 -20.81
N VAL A 8 35.61 9.66 -20.00
CA VAL A 8 35.01 9.62 -18.65
C VAL A 8 35.59 10.69 -17.72
N GLU A 9 36.90 10.92 -17.76
CA GLU A 9 37.55 11.97 -16.98
C GLU A 9 37.14 13.38 -17.44
N LEU A 10 36.97 13.60 -18.75
CA LEU A 10 36.51 14.87 -19.31
C LEU A 10 35.03 15.15 -19.00
N SER A 11 34.16 14.14 -19.07
CA SER A 11 32.73 14.25 -18.76
C SER A 11 32.49 14.46 -17.26
N ALA A 12 33.22 13.73 -16.40
CA ALA A 12 33.18 13.93 -14.96
C ALA A 12 33.70 15.31 -14.53
N PHE A 13 34.70 15.86 -15.23
CA PHE A 13 35.25 17.19 -14.94
C PHE A 13 34.38 18.34 -15.44
N LYS A 14 33.58 18.14 -16.49
CA LYS A 14 32.61 19.12 -17.01
C LYS A 14 31.23 19.05 -16.37
N GLY A 15 30.94 18.02 -15.58
CA GLY A 15 29.58 17.74 -15.11
C GLY A 15 28.64 17.33 -16.25
N GLU A 16 29.21 16.92 -17.39
CA GLU A 16 28.47 16.50 -18.58
C GLU A 16 28.12 15.02 -18.39
N HIS A 17 26.85 14.69 -18.48
CA HIS A 17 26.33 13.37 -18.14
C HIS A 17 27.03 12.27 -18.96
N VAL A 18 27.78 11.39 -18.27
CA VAL A 18 28.56 10.28 -18.87
C VAL A 18 27.70 9.33 -19.72
N PHE A 19 26.39 9.30 -19.45
CA PHE A 19 25.41 8.47 -20.14
C PHE A 19 24.40 9.32 -20.94
N GLY A 20 24.71 10.58 -21.23
CA GLY A 20 23.76 11.50 -21.89
C GLY A 20 22.69 12.07 -20.96
N GLU A 21 22.10 13.19 -21.39
CA GLU A 21 21.10 13.95 -20.63
C GLU A 21 19.74 13.22 -20.52
N GLU A 22 19.36 12.44 -21.54
CA GLU A 22 18.10 11.68 -21.51
C GLU A 22 18.16 10.52 -20.51
N HIS A 23 19.29 9.83 -20.37
CA HIS A 23 19.46 8.80 -19.35
C HIS A 23 19.47 9.37 -17.93
N SER A 24 20.09 10.53 -17.71
CA SER A 24 20.04 11.17 -16.38
C SER A 24 18.63 11.62 -16.01
N ARG A 25 17.89 12.18 -16.97
CA ARG A 25 16.48 12.51 -16.82
C ARG A 25 15.63 11.27 -16.51
N ALA A 26 15.87 10.15 -17.18
CA ALA A 26 15.18 8.89 -16.90
C ALA A 26 15.48 8.36 -15.48
N LEU A 27 16.72 8.51 -15.00
CA LEU A 27 17.09 8.16 -13.63
C LEU A 27 16.42 9.07 -12.58
N GLU A 28 16.31 10.36 -12.85
CA GLU A 28 15.57 11.30 -11.99
C GLU A 28 14.08 10.94 -11.94
N GLU A 29 13.48 10.61 -13.07
CA GLU A 29 12.09 10.15 -13.13
C GLU A 29 11.91 8.86 -12.34
N LEU A 30 12.79 7.86 -12.51
CA LEU A 30 12.76 6.62 -11.73
C LEU A 30 12.84 6.91 -10.23
N ARG A 31 13.74 7.80 -9.80
CA ARG A 31 13.86 8.21 -8.40
C ARG A 31 12.58 8.85 -7.89
N LEU A 32 11.94 9.72 -8.69
CA LEU A 32 10.69 10.37 -8.30
C LEU A 32 9.54 9.35 -8.17
N LYS A 33 9.46 8.38 -9.08
CA LYS A 33 8.49 7.27 -9.00
C LYS A 33 8.73 6.41 -7.75
N GLN A 34 9.99 6.10 -7.43
CA GLN A 34 10.35 5.35 -6.22
C GLN A 34 10.00 6.12 -4.94
N LEU A 35 10.23 7.43 -4.92
CA LEU A 35 9.82 8.28 -3.79
C LEU A 35 8.29 8.33 -3.66
N LYS A 36 7.57 8.43 -4.78
CA LYS A 36 6.09 8.37 -4.81
C LYS A 36 5.59 7.04 -4.27
N LEU A 37 6.21 5.92 -4.65
CA LEU A 37 5.90 4.60 -4.10
C LEU A 37 6.13 4.57 -2.57
N ALA A 38 7.27 5.06 -2.08
CA ALA A 38 7.50 5.12 -0.65
C ALA A 38 6.43 5.97 0.07
N GLN A 39 6.05 7.11 -0.53
CA GLN A 39 4.99 7.96 -0.01
C GLN A 39 3.61 7.30 -0.02
N THR A 40 3.24 6.53 -1.05
CA THR A 40 1.94 5.81 -1.08
C THR A 40 1.90 4.72 -0.03
N TRP A 41 3.01 4.02 0.20
CA TRP A 41 3.13 3.06 1.29
C TRP A 41 3.00 3.73 2.66
N THR A 42 3.70 4.84 2.90
CA THR A 42 3.65 5.55 4.19
C THR A 42 2.32 6.26 4.45
N ARG A 43 1.69 6.84 3.42
CA ARG A 43 0.43 7.58 3.57
C ARG A 43 -0.76 6.65 3.82
N ASN A 44 -0.73 5.42 3.30
CA ASN A 44 -1.77 4.44 3.58
C ASN A 44 -1.80 3.99 5.06
N GLU A 45 -0.67 4.07 5.78
CA GLU A 45 -0.61 3.81 7.24
C GLU A 45 -0.99 5.05 8.06
N ALA A 46 -0.63 6.25 7.61
CA ALA A 46 -0.93 7.51 8.33
C ALA A 46 -2.41 7.95 8.22
N ASP A 47 -3.12 7.57 7.16
CA ASP A 47 -4.57 7.82 7.03
C ASP A 47 -5.41 6.88 7.92
N GLU A 48 -4.80 5.87 8.58
CA GLU A 48 -5.48 5.04 9.58
C GLU A 48 -5.82 5.79 10.88
N VAL A 49 -5.17 6.94 11.15
CA VAL A 49 -5.21 7.60 12.46
C VAL A 49 -6.21 8.76 12.52
N ASP A 50 -6.44 9.48 11.41
CA ASP A 50 -7.26 10.70 11.40
C ASP A 50 -8.78 10.41 11.28
N GLU A 51 -9.19 9.32 10.61
CA GLU A 51 -10.63 9.02 10.49
C GLU A 51 -11.24 8.35 11.73
N ASN A 52 -10.42 7.77 12.61
CA ASN A 52 -10.89 7.07 13.81
C ASN A 52 -10.99 7.96 15.06
N GLU A 53 -10.39 9.15 15.09
CA GLU A 53 -10.46 10.05 16.27
C GLU A 53 -11.79 10.81 16.37
N SER A 54 -12.62 10.82 15.33
CA SER A 54 -13.89 11.57 15.31
C SER A 54 -15.15 10.73 15.59
N LYS A 55 -15.04 9.40 15.72
CA LYS A 55 -16.15 8.52 16.11
C LYS A 55 -15.68 7.42 17.05
N GLU A 56 -15.91 7.68 18.34
CA GLU A 56 -16.45 6.75 19.35
C GLU A 56 -15.82 7.01 20.72
N THR A 57 -16.34 8.05 21.37
CA THR A 57 -16.51 8.03 22.82
C THR A 57 -17.41 6.86 23.21
N ASN A 58 -16.91 6.00 24.12
CA ASN A 58 -17.63 5.05 24.97
C ASN A 58 -18.03 3.68 24.38
N GLY A 59 -17.17 2.69 24.62
CA GLY A 59 -17.56 1.28 24.72
C GLY A 59 -16.62 0.54 25.69
N PRO A 60 -17.07 0.11 26.88
CA PRO A 60 -16.19 -0.53 27.85
C PRO A 60 -15.76 -1.91 27.37
N SER A 61 -14.46 -2.16 27.45
CA SER A 61 -13.82 -3.47 27.36
C SER A 61 -14.29 -4.35 28.52
N ASP A 62 -15.34 -5.14 28.32
CA ASP A 62 -15.73 -6.21 29.25
C ASP A 62 -15.23 -7.57 28.74
N ALA A 63 -13.93 -7.77 28.89
CA ALA A 63 -13.33 -9.10 28.85
C ALA A 63 -13.46 -9.73 30.23
N LYS A 64 -14.63 -10.30 30.53
CA LYS A 64 -14.81 -11.14 31.72
C LYS A 64 -15.30 -12.53 31.35
N THR A 65 -14.32 -13.39 31.14
CA THR A 65 -14.42 -14.85 31.21
C THR A 65 -15.16 -15.26 32.49
N GLN A 66 -16.46 -15.54 32.39
CA GLN A 66 -17.22 -16.15 33.49
C GLN A 66 -17.14 -17.67 33.39
N LYS A 67 -16.42 -18.25 34.36
CA LYS A 67 -16.54 -19.66 34.73
C LYS A 67 -18.01 -19.96 35.12
N PRO A 68 -18.59 -21.11 34.73
CA PRO A 68 -19.86 -21.53 35.27
C PRO A 68 -19.65 -22.06 36.69
N ASN A 69 -20.21 -21.38 37.69
CA ASN A 69 -20.27 -21.89 39.05
C ASN A 69 -21.73 -22.01 39.48
N ASN A 70 -22.10 -23.27 39.77
CA ASN A 70 -23.10 -23.71 40.73
C ASN A 70 -24.58 -23.41 40.44
N VAL A 71 -25.32 -24.48 40.12
CA VAL A 71 -26.78 -24.50 40.04
C VAL A 71 -27.34 -24.88 41.42
N PRO A 72 -28.13 -24.02 42.10
CA PRO A 72 -29.02 -24.46 43.16
C PRO A 72 -30.36 -24.88 42.55
N HIS A 73 -30.78 -26.07 42.95
CA HIS A 73 -32.13 -26.60 42.79
C HIS A 73 -33.13 -25.73 43.55
N ASP A 74 -34.21 -25.28 42.90
CA ASP A 74 -35.48 -25.03 43.59
C ASP A 74 -36.68 -25.28 42.66
N ASN A 75 -37.74 -25.74 43.29
CA ASN A 75 -38.88 -26.47 42.76
C ASN A 75 -40.12 -25.58 42.83
N GLY A 76 -40.95 -25.62 41.78
CA GLY A 76 -42.40 -25.41 41.95
C GLY A 76 -42.95 -23.99 41.82
N GLY A 77 -43.65 -23.76 40.70
CA GLY A 77 -45.00 -23.19 40.74
C GLY A 77 -45.14 -21.68 40.57
N THR A 78 -45.93 -21.30 39.55
CA THR A 78 -46.41 -19.93 39.24
C THR A 78 -45.30 -19.09 38.57
N THR A 79 -45.39 -18.60 37.33
CA THR A 79 -46.37 -17.65 36.81
C THR A 79 -46.35 -17.67 35.27
N THR A 80 -47.49 -17.85 34.61
CA THR A 80 -47.62 -17.77 33.14
C THR A 80 -47.45 -16.35 32.57
N THR A 81 -47.26 -15.33 33.43
CA THR A 81 -47.09 -13.92 33.04
C THR A 81 -45.64 -13.45 33.04
N ASP A 82 -44.75 -14.06 33.83
CA ASP A 82 -43.34 -13.66 33.93
C ASP A 82 -42.52 -14.17 32.73
N GLY A 83 -42.91 -15.31 32.16
CA GLY A 83 -42.32 -15.83 30.93
C GLY A 83 -42.41 -14.84 29.76
N ALA A 84 -43.55 -14.17 29.58
CA ALA A 84 -43.72 -13.21 28.48
C ALA A 84 -42.81 -11.97 28.63
N ALA A 85 -42.55 -11.53 29.86
CA ALA A 85 -41.64 -10.42 30.15
C ALA A 85 -40.17 -10.85 29.97
N THR A 86 -39.80 -12.07 30.37
CA THR A 86 -38.46 -12.61 30.15
C THR A 86 -38.19 -12.88 28.67
N TYR A 87 -39.16 -13.41 27.91
CA TYR A 87 -39.05 -13.54 26.46
C TYR A 87 -38.86 -12.19 25.76
N LYS A 88 -39.59 -11.15 26.15
CA LYS A 88 -39.39 -9.78 25.62
C LYS A 88 -38.03 -9.20 25.97
N ALA A 89 -37.51 -9.46 27.17
CA ALA A 89 -36.17 -9.02 27.57
C ALA A 89 -35.08 -9.73 26.75
N LEU A 90 -35.22 -11.04 26.56
CA LEU A 90 -34.34 -11.86 25.72
C LEU A 90 -34.40 -11.46 24.25
N GLU A 91 -35.58 -11.14 23.73
CA GLU A 91 -35.77 -10.64 22.36
C GLU A 91 -35.08 -9.28 22.17
N ALA A 92 -35.20 -8.37 23.14
CA ALA A 92 -34.53 -7.07 23.12
C ALA A 92 -33.00 -7.19 23.25
N GLU A 93 -32.50 -8.15 24.02
CA GLU A 93 -31.08 -8.49 24.12
C GLU A 93 -30.56 -9.08 22.81
N THR A 94 -31.30 -10.03 22.22
CA THR A 94 -30.97 -10.64 20.92
C THR A 94 -30.94 -9.59 19.80
N GLU A 95 -31.86 -8.63 19.80
CA GLU A 95 -31.89 -7.53 18.83
C GLU A 95 -30.68 -6.60 19.02
N LYS A 96 -30.27 -6.32 20.27
CA LYS A 96 -29.04 -5.55 20.54
C LYS A 96 -27.79 -6.27 20.04
N ASP A 97 -27.70 -7.58 20.28
CA ASP A 97 -26.59 -8.40 19.80
C ASP A 97 -26.53 -8.43 18.28
N LEU A 98 -27.69 -8.56 17.61
CA LEU A 98 -27.79 -8.53 16.15
C LEU A 98 -27.35 -7.17 15.59
N GLN A 99 -27.74 -6.07 16.23
CA GLN A 99 -27.31 -4.73 15.86
C GLN A 99 -25.80 -4.55 16.05
N GLN A 100 -25.24 -5.06 17.15
CA GLN A 100 -23.80 -4.99 17.37
C GLN A 100 -23.02 -5.85 16.36
N ALA A 101 -23.53 -7.03 16.02
CA ALA A 101 -22.94 -7.87 14.98
C ALA A 101 -22.95 -7.18 13.61
N ARG A 102 -24.04 -6.48 13.26
CA ARG A 102 -24.10 -5.65 12.04
C ARG A 102 -23.09 -4.51 12.08
N LYS A 103 -22.98 -3.77 13.20
CA LYS A 103 -21.99 -2.70 13.35
C LYS A 103 -20.56 -3.21 13.21
N ARG A 104 -20.24 -4.36 13.83
CA ARG A 104 -18.91 -4.98 13.72
C ARG A 104 -18.57 -5.37 12.28
N ARG A 105 -19.56 -5.91 11.54
CA ARG A 105 -19.40 -6.21 10.12
C ARG A 105 -19.14 -4.95 9.31
N LEU A 106 -19.96 -3.91 9.46
CA LEU A 106 -19.79 -2.66 8.72
C LEU A 106 -18.45 -1.98 8.99
N ALA A 107 -18.00 -1.94 10.25
CA ALA A 107 -16.70 -1.38 10.60
C ALA A 107 -15.54 -2.18 9.99
N ASN A 108 -15.68 -3.51 9.94
CA ASN A 108 -14.69 -4.39 9.34
C ASN A 108 -14.69 -4.31 7.80
N ASP A 109 -15.86 -4.19 7.17
CA ASP A 109 -16.00 -3.98 5.73
C ASP A 109 -15.35 -2.65 5.32
N GLN A 110 -15.59 -1.57 6.06
CA GLN A 110 -14.93 -0.28 5.84
C GLN A 110 -13.40 -0.36 6.00
N TYR A 111 -12.92 -1.13 6.98
CA TYR A 111 -11.49 -1.38 7.13
C TYR A 111 -10.92 -2.12 5.91
N PHE A 112 -11.60 -3.18 5.45
CA PHE A 112 -11.18 -3.93 4.27
C PHE A 112 -11.21 -3.09 2.99
N ASP A 113 -12.22 -2.24 2.81
CA ASP A 113 -12.32 -1.33 1.67
C ASP A 113 -11.12 -0.36 1.66
N ARG A 114 -10.77 0.22 2.82
CA ARG A 114 -9.59 1.10 2.94
C ARG A 114 -8.29 0.36 2.62
N VAL A 115 -8.07 -0.80 3.23
CA VAL A 115 -6.86 -1.62 2.97
C VAL A 115 -6.79 -2.02 1.49
N ASN A 116 -7.91 -2.44 0.90
CA ASN A 116 -7.96 -2.81 -0.51
C ASN A 116 -7.61 -1.63 -1.43
N ASN A 117 -8.16 -0.45 -1.17
CA ASN A 117 -7.80 0.77 -1.91
C ASN A 117 -6.31 1.09 -1.77
N GLY A 118 -5.75 0.97 -0.57
CA GLY A 118 -4.32 1.15 -0.32
C GLY A 118 -3.44 0.17 -1.11
N VAL A 119 -3.82 -1.11 -1.15
CA VAL A 119 -3.12 -2.12 -1.95
C VAL A 119 -3.19 -1.80 -3.45
N LEU A 120 -4.35 -1.36 -3.94
CA LEU A 120 -4.51 -0.96 -5.34
C LEU A 120 -3.61 0.22 -5.70
N ASP A 121 -3.51 1.23 -4.84
CA ASP A 121 -2.64 2.39 -5.05
C ASP A 121 -1.15 2.01 -5.05
N VAL A 122 -0.77 1.08 -4.17
CA VAL A 122 0.59 0.51 -4.14
C VAL A 122 0.89 -0.26 -5.43
N VAL A 123 -0.03 -1.09 -5.91
CA VAL A 123 0.16 -1.84 -7.15
C VAL A 123 0.27 -0.91 -8.35
N ALA A 124 -0.59 0.12 -8.43
CA ALA A 124 -0.51 1.12 -9.49
C ALA A 124 0.84 1.88 -9.48
N SER A 125 1.33 2.28 -8.30
CA SER A 125 2.63 2.94 -8.17
C SER A 125 3.82 2.02 -8.48
N LEU A 126 3.73 0.72 -8.17
CA LEU A 126 4.73 -0.26 -8.60
C LEU A 126 4.78 -0.43 -10.12
N GLU A 127 3.63 -0.38 -10.79
CA GLU A 127 3.59 -0.40 -12.25
C GLU A 127 4.30 0.81 -12.86
N GLU A 128 4.07 2.01 -12.31
CA GLU A 128 4.77 3.23 -12.74
C GLU A 128 6.30 3.11 -12.56
N VAL A 129 6.76 2.57 -11.43
CA VAL A 129 8.19 2.34 -11.18
C VAL A 129 8.75 1.32 -12.19
N ALA A 130 8.04 0.23 -12.43
CA ALA A 130 8.46 -0.78 -13.39
C ALA A 130 8.53 -0.21 -14.82
N GLN A 131 7.62 0.67 -15.21
CA GLN A 131 7.68 1.39 -16.49
C GLN A 131 8.91 2.31 -16.56
N ALA A 132 9.17 3.11 -15.52
CA ALA A 132 10.35 3.97 -15.46
C ALA A 132 11.67 3.17 -15.51
N MET A 133 11.74 2.01 -14.83
CA MET A 133 12.90 1.12 -14.92
C MET A 133 13.13 0.56 -16.34
N ARG A 134 12.05 0.30 -17.09
CA ARG A 134 12.15 -0.10 -18.50
C ARG A 134 12.65 1.05 -19.37
N ALA A 135 12.21 2.28 -19.11
CA ALA A 135 12.71 3.47 -19.80
C ALA A 135 14.20 3.66 -19.57
N VAL A 136 14.66 3.65 -18.31
CA VAL A 136 16.10 3.72 -17.95
C VAL A 136 16.91 2.65 -18.68
N ARG A 137 16.41 1.40 -18.73
CA ARG A 137 17.10 0.33 -19.47
C ARG A 137 17.19 0.67 -20.97
N LYS A 138 16.10 1.13 -21.58
CA LYS A 138 16.08 1.47 -22.99
C LYS A 138 17.10 2.57 -23.31
N GLU A 139 17.14 3.63 -22.50
CA GLU A 139 18.14 4.69 -22.66
C GLU A 139 19.58 4.14 -22.50
N SER A 140 19.81 3.23 -21.54
CA SER A 140 21.13 2.59 -21.37
C SER A 140 21.53 1.70 -22.56
N GLU A 141 20.57 1.02 -23.17
CA GLU A 141 20.77 0.16 -24.34
C GLU A 141 21.01 1.00 -25.60
N ASP A 142 20.30 2.12 -25.75
CA ASP A 142 20.41 3.04 -26.90
C ASP A 142 21.80 3.66 -26.99
N ILE A 143 22.35 4.16 -25.87
CA ILE A 143 23.73 4.70 -25.81
C ILE A 143 24.75 3.66 -26.28
N TRP A 144 24.54 2.40 -25.91
CA TRP A 144 25.49 1.33 -26.23
C TRP A 144 25.33 0.82 -27.66
N ASN A 145 24.10 0.83 -28.21
CA ASN A 145 23.81 0.44 -29.59
C ASN A 145 24.16 1.52 -30.62
N ASP A 146 23.94 2.80 -30.32
CA ASP A 146 24.32 3.91 -31.19
C ASP A 146 25.83 4.02 -31.33
N THR A 147 26.59 3.83 -30.23
CA THR A 147 28.06 3.79 -30.27
C THR A 147 28.59 2.68 -31.19
N ALA A 148 27.93 1.51 -31.22
CA ALA A 148 28.30 0.42 -32.12
C ALA A 148 28.03 0.77 -33.59
N SER A 149 26.93 1.47 -33.87
CA SER A 149 26.51 1.90 -35.20
C SER A 149 27.38 3.01 -35.77
N GLU A 150 27.76 3.97 -34.94
CA GLU A 150 28.62 5.10 -35.31
C GLU A 150 30.06 4.65 -35.60
N SER A 151 30.56 3.65 -34.87
CA SER A 151 31.88 3.03 -35.13
C SER A 151 31.97 2.34 -36.51
N LEU A 152 30.86 1.76 -37.00
CA LEU A 152 30.80 1.13 -38.31
C LEU A 152 30.77 2.14 -39.45
N ASN A 153 30.18 3.33 -39.22
CA ASN A 153 30.06 4.36 -40.24
C ASN A 153 31.36 5.17 -40.43
N VAL A 154 32.11 5.43 -39.34
CA VAL A 154 33.43 6.12 -39.40
C VAL A 154 34.48 5.30 -40.17
N THR A 155 34.40 3.97 -40.09
CA THR A 155 35.36 3.08 -40.77
C THR A 155 35.14 3.04 -42.29
N ALA A 156 33.91 3.28 -42.75
CA ALA A 156 33.58 3.31 -44.18
C ALA A 156 34.05 4.59 -44.89
N ASP A 157 34.05 5.74 -44.20
CA ASP A 157 34.44 7.04 -44.76
C ASP A 157 35.96 7.28 -44.75
N SER A 158 36.71 6.54 -43.93
CA SER A 158 38.17 6.66 -43.82
C SER A 158 38.96 5.81 -44.84
N THR A 159 38.28 5.10 -45.75
CA THR A 159 38.89 4.18 -46.74
C THR A 159 38.91 4.71 -48.18
N THR A 160 38.49 5.96 -48.43
CA THR A 160 38.58 6.59 -49.78
C THR A 160 39.61 7.70 -49.86
#